data_AF-A2DRR5-F1
#
_entry.id   AF-A2DRR5-F1
#
_cell.length_a   1.000
_cell.length_b   1.000
_cell.length_c   1.000
_cell.angle_alpha   90.00
_cell.angle_beta   90.00
_cell.angle_gamma   90.00
#
_symmetry.space_group_name_H-M   'P 1'
#
loop_
_entity.id
_entity.type
_entity.pdbx_description
1 polymer ?
#
loop_
_entity_poly.entity_id
_entity_poly.type
_entity_poly.pdbx_seq_one_letter_code
_entity_poly.pdbx_strand_id
1 'polypeptide(L)'
;MTTTPTKSKGKIESLPSLDLDFDINEDISPSHNIRSPSGQASPSYINSSTSQIDVPFPDMPNYDDDDEIPHDIYSPQTPTSPYGVNHVSSWASTSSFDGEIEKFFTDMAKESTDNPEISLLILNTWNELSKSAPGQPGELLAEKINSIPEDSLSPTLLNQIFSQLDDIRTTISSPITACLFYQSCLTLYQKLPKTTILGDCSLDLFRESIITACTIIGNEIVDLYIKAIQFPVESERFSKIENKLIEIRKRFKTPSEEKLFSCVREYIDCHLSNTVIINHLCENLFSASRMNTNISEIEAHTKIKLLKFQELILLVLANNAILADPKVYRDFAPHIEPNLAYLILCNIHPDDLQPEKIDYKLIERFMNTYKINLNVKHEDMLLKIENIEISEWDSIQI
;
A
#
# COMPACT_ATOMS: atom_id res chain seq x y z
N MET A 1 4.76 43.24 -47.01
CA MET A 1 3.97 43.26 -45.76
C MET A 1 4.13 41.91 -45.11
N THR A 2 4.54 41.86 -43.85
CA THR A 2 4.83 40.63 -43.10
C THR A 2 4.01 40.63 -41.82
N THR A 3 3.23 39.58 -41.58
CA THR A 3 2.33 39.47 -40.42
C THR A 3 2.64 38.19 -39.64
N THR A 4 3.40 38.33 -38.57
CA THR A 4 3.63 37.27 -37.57
C THR A 4 2.35 37.01 -36.76
N PRO A 5 1.95 35.75 -36.52
CA PRO A 5 1.05 35.42 -35.44
C PRO A 5 1.79 35.51 -34.09
N THR A 6 1.16 36.07 -33.07
CA THR A 6 1.73 36.21 -31.72
C THR A 6 1.49 34.98 -30.86
N LYS A 7 2.45 34.66 -29.99
CA LYS A 7 2.27 33.64 -28.93
C LYS A 7 1.21 34.10 -27.94
N SER A 8 0.14 33.34 -27.75
CA SER A 8 -0.66 33.40 -26.53
C SER A 8 0.13 32.73 -25.39
N LYS A 9 0.12 33.32 -24.20
CA LYS A 9 0.57 32.63 -22.98
C LYS A 9 -0.56 31.72 -22.50
N GLY A 10 -0.30 30.42 -22.41
CA GLY A 10 -1.17 29.50 -21.67
C GLY A 10 -1.27 29.98 -20.23
N LYS A 11 -2.49 30.14 -19.73
CA LYS A 11 -2.77 30.50 -18.35
C LYS A 11 -2.91 29.19 -17.58
N ILE A 12 -2.04 28.92 -16.61
CA ILE A 12 -2.21 27.75 -15.73
C ILE A 12 -3.47 28.00 -14.90
N GLU A 13 -4.43 27.09 -14.99
CA GLU A 13 -5.63 27.12 -14.16
C GLU A 13 -5.31 26.45 -12.82
N SER A 14 -5.44 27.22 -11.73
CA SER A 14 -5.23 26.73 -10.38
C SER A 14 -6.30 25.71 -10.01
N LEU A 15 -5.87 24.50 -9.62
CA LEU A 15 -6.77 23.52 -9.00
C LEU A 15 -7.39 24.13 -7.73
N PRO A 16 -8.70 23.96 -7.49
CA PRO A 16 -9.34 24.46 -6.28
C PRO A 16 -8.92 23.64 -5.07
N SER A 17 -8.33 24.29 -4.06
CA SER A 17 -8.17 23.74 -2.73
C SER A 17 -9.55 23.56 -2.09
N LEU A 18 -9.78 22.39 -1.49
CA LEU A 18 -11.03 22.04 -0.80
C LEU A 18 -10.70 21.49 0.59
N ASP A 19 -10.33 22.40 1.49
CA ASP A 19 -10.52 22.20 2.92
C ASP A 19 -12.03 22.05 3.16
N LEU A 20 -12.44 20.92 3.75
CA LEU A 20 -13.79 20.70 4.26
C LEU A 20 -13.70 19.89 5.54
N ASP A 21 -13.92 20.57 6.67
CA ASP A 21 -13.99 19.95 7.99
C ASP A 21 -15.05 18.85 8.02
N PHE A 22 -14.70 17.69 8.57
CA PHE A 22 -15.66 16.72 9.07
C PHE A 22 -15.66 16.79 10.59
N ASP A 23 -16.74 17.31 11.16
CA ASP A 23 -16.92 17.34 12.63
C ASP A 23 -17.35 15.94 13.11
N ILE A 24 -16.39 15.16 13.61
CA ILE A 24 -16.60 13.76 14.02
C ILE A 24 -17.07 13.70 15.48
N ASN A 25 -18.23 14.29 15.78
CA ASN A 25 -18.82 14.29 17.12
C ASN A 25 -20.36 14.41 17.16
N GLU A 26 -21.08 13.57 16.41
CA GLU A 26 -22.50 13.32 16.71
C GLU A 26 -22.88 11.82 16.56
N ASP A 27 -23.74 11.35 17.47
CA ASP A 27 -24.34 10.01 17.56
C ASP A 27 -23.43 8.75 17.64
N ILE A 28 -22.73 8.62 18.76
CA ILE A 28 -22.53 7.30 19.41
C ILE A 28 -23.27 7.27 20.76
N SER A 29 -24.48 6.69 20.81
CA SER A 29 -25.09 6.16 22.05
C SER A 29 -26.38 5.33 21.83
N PRO A 30 -26.29 4.01 21.61
CA PRO A 30 -27.41 3.09 21.82
C PRO A 30 -27.63 2.90 23.33
N SER A 31 -28.56 3.66 23.93
CA SER A 31 -28.85 3.54 25.35
C SER A 31 -29.69 2.29 25.66
N HIS A 32 -29.07 1.26 26.23
CA HIS A 32 -29.73 0.00 26.60
C HIS A 32 -30.69 0.16 27.80
N ASN A 33 -31.86 0.74 27.55
CA ASN A 33 -33.00 0.74 28.47
C ASN A 33 -33.70 -0.64 28.47
N ILE A 34 -33.14 -1.61 29.19
CA ILE A 34 -33.83 -2.87 29.51
C ILE A 34 -34.12 -2.92 31.01
N ARG A 35 -35.42 -2.96 31.37
CA ARG A 35 -35.88 -3.14 32.74
C ARG A 35 -35.49 -4.51 33.29
N SER A 36 -34.83 -4.54 34.44
CA SER A 36 -34.81 -5.72 35.31
C SER A 36 -36.21 -5.99 35.90
N PRO A 37 -36.54 -7.26 36.13
CA PRO A 37 -37.21 -7.65 37.37
C PRO A 37 -36.32 -8.56 38.22
N SER A 38 -36.42 -8.40 39.54
CA SER A 38 -35.58 -9.03 40.56
C SER A 38 -35.80 -10.54 40.72
N GLY A 39 -34.70 -11.28 40.93
CA GLY A 39 -34.67 -12.63 41.51
C GLY A 39 -33.42 -12.80 42.37
N GLN A 40 -33.54 -13.35 43.59
CA GLN A 40 -32.45 -13.40 44.59
C GLN A 40 -31.74 -14.75 44.59
N ALA A 41 -30.39 -14.77 44.58
CA ALA A 41 -29.56 -15.69 45.37
C ALA A 41 -28.04 -15.42 45.22
N SER A 42 -27.32 -15.47 46.34
CA SER A 42 -25.86 -15.59 46.52
C SER A 42 -25.64 -16.46 47.79
N PRO A 43 -24.44 -16.98 48.15
CA PRO A 43 -23.09 -16.78 47.59
C PRO A 43 -22.47 -18.15 47.14
N SER A 44 -21.22 -18.62 47.35
CA SER A 44 -20.01 -18.18 48.09
C SER A 44 -18.76 -19.04 47.77
N TYR A 45 -17.60 -18.40 47.54
CA TYR A 45 -16.23 -18.97 47.55
C TYR A 45 -15.94 -20.07 46.46
N ILE A 46 -14.72 -20.47 46.09
CA ILE A 46 -13.38 -20.51 46.75
C ILE A 46 -12.22 -20.10 45.79
N ASN A 47 -11.10 -19.70 46.40
CA ASN A 47 -9.79 -19.22 45.89
C ASN A 47 -9.04 -20.00 44.76
N SER A 48 -8.11 -19.26 44.11
CA SER A 48 -6.72 -19.63 43.70
C SER A 48 -6.50 -20.74 42.64
N SER A 49 -5.46 -20.72 41.79
CA SER A 49 -4.10 -20.17 41.94
C SER A 49 -3.46 -19.71 40.62
N THR A 50 -2.37 -18.95 40.69
CA THR A 50 -1.38 -18.79 39.61
C THR A 50 -0.46 -20.02 39.48
N SER A 51 0.05 -20.27 38.27
CA SER A 51 1.19 -21.15 38.03
C SER A 51 1.99 -20.69 36.80
N GLN A 52 3.17 -20.12 37.03
CA GLN A 52 4.19 -19.99 35.99
C GLN A 52 4.76 -21.36 35.64
N ILE A 53 5.23 -21.54 34.40
CA ILE A 53 6.11 -22.65 34.02
C ILE A 53 7.28 -22.03 33.27
N ASP A 54 8.40 -21.84 33.98
CA ASP A 54 9.69 -21.53 33.38
C ASP A 54 10.25 -22.81 32.73
N VAL A 55 10.77 -22.67 31.50
CA VAL A 55 11.67 -23.65 30.88
C VAL A 55 12.82 -22.86 30.26
N PRO A 56 14.09 -23.12 30.63
CA PRO A 56 15.21 -22.30 30.20
C PRO A 56 15.59 -22.54 28.73
N PHE A 57 15.99 -21.47 28.05
CA PHE A 57 16.74 -21.58 26.79
C PHE A 57 18.15 -22.13 27.07
N PRO A 58 18.67 -23.07 26.26
CA PRO A 58 20.07 -23.45 26.32
C PRO A 58 20.94 -22.42 25.59
N ASP A 59 22.08 -22.06 26.18
CA ASP A 59 23.09 -21.21 25.52
C ASP A 59 23.64 -21.89 24.26
N MET A 60 23.78 -21.13 23.17
CA MET A 60 24.57 -21.53 22.00
C MET A 60 25.84 -20.67 21.91
N PRO A 61 26.96 -21.21 21.42
CA PRO A 61 28.28 -20.59 21.57
C PRO A 61 28.52 -19.41 20.63
N ASN A 62 29.29 -18.42 21.11
CA ASN A 62 29.99 -17.47 20.23
C ASN A 62 30.90 -18.23 19.27
N TYR A 63 30.85 -17.82 18.00
CA TYR A 63 31.93 -17.95 17.04
C TYR A 63 32.14 -16.55 16.45
N ASP A 64 33.10 -15.83 17.04
CA ASP A 64 33.69 -14.64 16.43
C ASP A 64 34.89 -15.07 15.55
N ASP A 65 35.40 -14.14 14.74
CA ASP A 65 36.60 -14.20 13.92
C ASP A 65 36.62 -15.23 12.75
N ASP A 66 36.32 -14.71 11.55
CA ASP A 66 37.24 -14.78 10.40
C ASP A 66 37.07 -13.48 9.57
N ASP A 67 38.17 -12.91 9.06
CA ASP A 67 38.21 -11.54 8.49
C ASP A 67 37.59 -11.45 7.07
N GLU A 68 36.53 -10.65 6.89
CA GLU A 68 36.19 -10.04 5.59
C GLU A 68 35.97 -8.52 5.70
N ILE A 69 36.27 -7.82 4.60
CA ILE A 69 36.46 -6.35 4.55
C ILE A 69 35.09 -5.64 4.59
N PRO A 70 34.92 -4.56 5.39
CA PRO A 70 33.67 -3.80 5.44
C PRO A 70 33.44 -3.05 4.11
N HIS A 71 32.66 -3.66 3.22
CA HIS A 71 32.00 -2.98 2.13
C HIS A 71 30.77 -2.25 2.68
N ASP A 72 30.97 -1.04 3.21
CA ASP A 72 29.91 -0.07 3.53
C ASP A 72 29.26 0.49 2.25
N ILE A 73 28.67 -0.41 1.47
CA ILE A 73 27.80 -0.12 0.34
C ILE A 73 26.37 -0.04 0.88
N TYR A 74 25.64 1.00 0.47
CA TYR A 74 24.26 1.29 0.85
C TYR A 74 23.41 0.02 1.01
N SER A 75 23.12 -0.33 2.27
CA SER A 75 22.07 -1.29 2.60
C SER A 75 20.79 -0.49 2.86
N PRO A 76 19.78 -0.53 1.96
CA PRO A 76 18.47 0.03 2.27
C PRO A 76 17.92 -0.66 3.53
N GLN A 77 17.17 0.09 4.35
CA GLN A 77 16.61 -0.49 5.57
C GLN A 77 15.75 -1.72 5.21
N THR A 78 16.00 -2.85 5.88
CA THR A 78 15.25 -4.10 5.64
C THR A 78 13.75 -3.81 5.74
N PRO A 79 12.95 -4.11 4.70
CA PRO A 79 11.59 -3.58 4.58
C PRO A 79 10.73 -4.05 5.75
N THR A 80 10.34 -3.11 6.62
CA THR A 80 9.30 -3.34 7.61
C THR A 80 8.01 -3.67 6.88
N SER A 81 7.53 -4.90 7.07
CA SER A 81 6.34 -5.50 6.45
C SER A 81 5.19 -4.47 6.30
N PRO A 82 4.80 -4.07 5.07
CA PRO A 82 3.83 -2.98 4.84
C PRO A 82 2.39 -3.35 5.23
N TYR A 83 2.21 -4.51 5.86
CA TYR A 83 0.94 -5.05 6.37
C TYR A 83 0.67 -4.68 7.84
N GLY A 84 1.57 -3.90 8.47
CA GLY A 84 1.36 -3.33 9.81
C GLY A 84 0.30 -2.22 9.81
N VAL A 85 -0.84 -2.46 10.46
CA VAL A 85 -1.96 -1.50 10.56
C VAL A 85 -1.64 -0.38 11.55
N ASN A 86 -0.94 0.65 11.07
CA ASN A 86 -0.65 1.86 11.85
C ASN A 86 -1.80 2.88 11.78
N HIS A 87 -2.74 2.78 12.71
CA HIS A 87 -3.68 3.88 12.99
C HIS A 87 -2.94 5.07 13.62
N VAL A 88 -2.69 6.12 12.83
CA VAL A 88 -2.19 7.42 13.33
C VAL A 88 -3.26 8.49 13.14
N SER A 89 -4.09 8.66 14.16
CA SER A 89 -5.12 9.70 14.21
C SER A 89 -4.58 11.00 14.82
N SER A 90 -4.11 11.94 13.98
CA SER A 90 -4.07 13.38 14.33
C SER A 90 -3.80 14.25 13.10
N TRP A 91 -4.76 15.07 12.70
CA TRP A 91 -4.56 16.23 11.81
C TRP A 91 -5.26 17.43 12.46
N ALA A 92 -4.50 18.30 13.09
CA ALA A 92 -4.97 19.60 13.60
C ALA A 92 -3.77 20.55 13.79
N SER A 93 -3.79 21.69 13.10
CA SER A 93 -2.68 22.66 12.99
C SER A 93 -1.42 22.11 12.26
N THR A 94 -0.59 22.92 11.60
CA THR A 94 -0.33 24.35 11.80
C THR A 94 -0.32 25.18 10.51
N SER A 95 -0.63 26.47 10.67
CA SER A 95 -0.46 27.53 9.68
C SER A 95 1.01 27.90 9.47
N SER A 96 1.42 28.14 8.22
CA SER A 96 2.64 28.87 7.79
C SER A 96 3.92 28.57 8.57
N PHE A 97 4.72 27.60 8.10
CA PHE A 97 5.86 27.04 8.85
C PHE A 97 7.22 27.23 8.16
N ASP A 98 7.26 27.96 7.04
CA ASP A 98 8.31 27.80 6.04
C ASP A 98 9.66 28.43 6.44
N GLY A 99 9.69 29.74 6.69
CA GLY A 99 10.92 30.53 6.55
C GLY A 99 12.11 30.23 7.47
N GLU A 100 11.90 29.67 8.67
CA GLU A 100 13.02 29.29 9.55
C GLU A 100 13.49 27.84 9.32
N ILE A 101 12.58 26.93 8.96
CA ILE A 101 12.92 25.53 8.65
C ILE A 101 13.51 25.40 7.24
N GLU A 102 12.95 26.10 6.25
CA GLU A 102 13.52 26.24 4.90
C GLU A 102 14.96 26.76 4.99
N LYS A 103 15.19 27.78 5.83
CA LYS A 103 16.53 28.30 6.09
C LYS A 103 17.43 27.27 6.79
N PHE A 104 16.95 26.58 7.81
CA PHE A 104 17.73 25.54 8.51
C PHE A 104 18.21 24.43 7.56
N PHE A 105 17.31 23.88 6.74
CA PHE A 105 17.69 22.89 5.73
C PHE A 105 18.58 23.50 4.62
N THR A 106 18.36 24.75 4.24
CA THR A 106 19.20 25.47 3.26
C THR A 106 20.63 25.68 3.78
N ASP A 107 20.79 25.95 5.08
CA ASP A 107 22.11 26.12 5.71
C ASP A 107 22.78 24.75 5.94
N MET A 108 22.05 23.71 6.36
CA MET A 108 22.53 22.31 6.35
C MET A 108 22.99 21.84 4.95
N ALA A 109 22.24 22.17 3.89
CA ALA A 109 22.59 21.77 2.53
C ALA A 109 23.92 22.40 2.07
N LYS A 110 24.23 23.62 2.53
CA LYS A 110 25.54 24.28 2.29
C LYS A 110 26.68 23.66 3.11
N GLU A 111 26.37 23.05 4.25
CA GLU A 111 27.34 22.35 5.11
C GLU A 111 27.59 20.90 4.66
N SER A 112 26.90 20.40 3.63
CA SER A 112 27.15 19.07 3.08
C SER A 112 28.53 18.95 2.41
N THR A 113 29.20 17.80 2.60
CA THR A 113 30.67 17.70 2.48
C THR A 113 31.19 17.65 1.05
N ASP A 114 30.47 16.99 0.14
CA ASP A 114 31.01 16.63 -1.19
C ASP A 114 30.44 17.53 -2.30
N ASN A 115 29.14 17.85 -2.29
CA ASN A 115 28.54 18.75 -3.28
C ASN A 115 27.27 19.50 -2.79
N PRO A 116 27.41 20.69 -2.20
CA PRO A 116 26.25 21.46 -1.71
C PRO A 116 25.33 21.97 -2.82
N GLU A 117 25.78 22.07 -4.07
CA GLU A 117 24.90 22.48 -5.18
C GLU A 117 23.84 21.42 -5.50
N ILE A 118 24.14 20.14 -5.30
CA ILE A 118 23.14 19.07 -5.51
C ILE A 118 22.13 19.03 -4.36
N SER A 119 22.56 19.12 -3.10
CA SER A 119 21.60 19.16 -1.98
C SER A 119 20.70 20.40 -2.04
N LEU A 120 21.22 21.56 -2.48
CA LEU A 120 20.39 22.73 -2.76
C LEU A 120 19.45 22.52 -3.94
N LEU A 121 19.85 21.81 -5.00
CA LEU A 121 18.95 21.46 -6.12
C LEU A 121 17.81 20.54 -5.65
N ILE A 122 18.13 19.49 -4.87
CA ILE A 122 17.16 18.56 -4.29
C ILE A 122 16.18 19.33 -3.40
N LEU A 123 16.68 20.15 -2.46
CA LEU A 123 15.84 20.95 -1.57
C LEU A 123 14.84 21.84 -2.36
N ASN A 124 15.33 22.58 -3.36
CA ASN A 124 14.52 23.54 -4.11
C ASN A 124 13.58 22.93 -5.16
N THR A 125 13.62 21.62 -5.41
CA THR A 125 12.80 20.98 -6.47
C THR A 125 12.05 19.72 -6.01
N TRP A 126 12.59 18.95 -5.06
CA TRP A 126 12.01 17.71 -4.55
C TRP A 126 11.28 17.86 -3.21
N ASN A 127 11.55 18.90 -2.40
CA ASN A 127 10.60 19.29 -1.33
C ASN A 127 9.36 19.99 -1.95
N GLU A 128 9.57 20.75 -3.02
CA GLU A 128 8.56 21.62 -3.63
C GLU A 128 7.90 21.00 -4.87
N LEU A 129 7.71 19.66 -4.89
CA LEU A 129 7.16 18.91 -6.03
C LEU A 129 5.87 19.52 -6.59
N SER A 130 4.99 20.01 -5.73
CA SER A 130 3.70 20.64 -6.08
C SER A 130 3.82 21.95 -6.87
N LYS A 131 5.01 22.56 -6.91
CA LYS A 131 5.33 23.76 -7.71
C LYS A 131 6.03 23.41 -9.04
N SER A 132 6.49 22.17 -9.20
CA SER A 132 7.23 21.68 -10.38
C SER A 132 6.31 20.99 -11.39
N ALA A 133 6.75 20.86 -12.64
CA ALA A 133 6.07 20.00 -13.60
C ALA A 133 6.38 18.51 -13.36
N PRO A 134 5.49 17.57 -13.73
CA PRO A 134 5.77 16.13 -13.75
C PRO A 134 7.14 15.79 -14.35
N GLY A 135 7.93 14.97 -13.66
CA GLY A 135 9.27 14.56 -14.10
C GLY A 135 10.39 15.59 -13.98
N GLN A 136 10.07 16.89 -13.94
CA GLN A 136 11.05 17.98 -13.98
C GLN A 136 12.12 17.96 -12.86
N PRO A 137 11.82 17.61 -11.59
CA PRO A 137 12.84 17.45 -10.54
C PRO A 137 13.84 16.32 -10.86
N GLY A 138 13.36 15.24 -11.50
CA GLY A 138 14.19 14.14 -12.01
C GLY A 138 15.05 14.55 -13.20
N GLU A 139 14.48 15.30 -14.14
CA GLU A 139 15.17 15.89 -15.29
C GLU A 139 16.39 16.71 -14.83
N LEU A 140 16.15 17.70 -13.96
CA LEU A 140 17.17 18.65 -13.50
C LEU A 140 18.27 17.96 -12.67
N LEU A 141 17.89 16.97 -11.86
CA LEU A 141 18.86 16.21 -11.07
C LEU A 141 19.71 15.28 -11.97
N ALA A 142 19.10 14.62 -12.97
CA ALA A 142 19.83 13.82 -13.95
C ALA A 142 20.79 14.67 -14.78
N GLU A 143 20.37 15.85 -15.26
CA GLU A 143 21.26 16.80 -15.94
C GLU A 143 22.43 17.23 -15.04
N LYS A 144 22.16 17.54 -13.77
CA LYS A 144 23.20 17.95 -12.81
C LYS A 144 24.19 16.84 -12.51
N ILE A 145 23.74 15.61 -12.27
CA ILE A 145 24.60 14.45 -12.00
C ILE A 145 25.43 14.10 -13.25
N ASN A 146 24.81 14.00 -14.42
CA ASN A 146 25.51 13.72 -15.69
C ASN A 146 26.48 14.84 -16.12
N SER A 147 26.46 16.02 -15.47
CA SER A 147 27.45 17.09 -15.69
C SER A 147 28.73 16.95 -14.84
N ILE A 148 28.74 16.04 -13.87
CA ILE A 148 29.89 15.77 -12.99
C ILE A 148 30.82 14.76 -13.68
N PRO A 149 32.15 14.94 -13.66
CA PRO A 149 33.08 13.94 -14.16
C PRO A 149 32.92 12.60 -13.42
N GLU A 150 32.97 11.49 -14.14
CA GLU A 150 32.72 10.15 -13.59
C GLU A 150 33.66 9.81 -12.41
N ASP A 151 34.94 10.21 -12.50
CA ASP A 151 35.95 10.11 -11.44
C ASP A 151 35.62 10.90 -10.15
N SER A 152 34.62 11.79 -10.19
CA SER A 152 34.20 12.67 -9.08
C SER A 152 32.89 12.23 -8.41
N LEU A 153 32.25 11.15 -8.87
CA LEU A 153 31.07 10.57 -8.22
C LEU A 153 31.50 9.65 -7.07
N SER A 154 31.87 10.26 -5.93
CA SER A 154 32.22 9.52 -4.72
C SER A 154 31.03 8.67 -4.21
N PRO A 155 31.27 7.51 -3.57
CA PRO A 155 30.21 6.78 -2.87
C PRO A 155 29.52 7.64 -1.80
N THR A 156 30.26 8.56 -1.16
CA THR A 156 29.73 9.55 -0.23
C THR A 156 28.68 10.46 -0.89
N LEU A 157 28.97 11.00 -2.08
CA LEU A 157 28.07 11.85 -2.84
C LEU A 157 26.83 11.07 -3.34
N LEU A 158 27.01 9.82 -3.80
CA LEU A 158 25.88 8.96 -4.15
C LEU A 158 24.98 8.71 -2.94
N ASN A 159 25.55 8.34 -1.79
CA ASN A 159 24.81 8.15 -0.54
C ASN A 159 24.08 9.44 -0.12
N GLN A 160 24.74 10.60 -0.18
CA GLN A 160 24.15 11.92 0.12
C GLN A 160 22.93 12.23 -0.78
N ILE A 161 23.00 11.90 -2.07
CA ILE A 161 21.90 12.12 -3.02
C ILE A 161 20.72 11.20 -2.69
N PHE A 162 20.97 9.89 -2.61
CA PHE A 162 19.89 8.92 -2.49
C PHE A 162 19.28 8.89 -1.08
N SER A 163 20.04 9.19 -0.02
CA SER A 163 19.47 9.37 1.32
C SER A 163 18.54 10.59 1.38
N GLN A 164 18.91 11.73 0.79
CA GLN A 164 18.04 12.92 0.78
C GLN A 164 16.75 12.71 -0.03
N LEU A 165 16.80 11.90 -1.09
CA LEU A 165 15.59 11.53 -1.84
C LEU A 165 14.72 10.52 -1.09
N ASP A 166 15.31 9.63 -0.28
CA ASP A 166 14.60 8.69 0.58
C ASP A 166 13.99 9.38 1.81
N ASP A 167 14.72 10.31 2.45
CA ASP A 167 14.21 11.21 3.49
C ASP A 167 12.95 11.92 2.98
N ILE A 168 13.02 12.54 1.79
CA ILE A 168 11.87 13.18 1.14
C ILE A 168 10.74 12.18 0.93
N ARG A 169 11.01 10.99 0.38
CA ARG A 169 10.02 9.93 0.15
C ARG A 169 9.24 9.58 1.43
N THR A 170 9.92 9.43 2.57
CA THR A 170 9.27 9.07 3.84
C THR A 170 8.36 10.16 4.41
N THR A 171 8.54 11.42 3.99
CA THR A 171 7.64 12.54 4.39
C THR A 171 6.38 12.66 3.51
N ILE A 172 6.28 11.94 2.39
CA ILE A 172 5.15 12.05 1.48
C ILE A 172 3.89 11.46 2.10
N SER A 173 2.85 12.30 2.23
CA SER A 173 1.53 11.92 2.75
C SER A 173 0.36 12.19 1.78
N SER A 174 0.62 12.91 0.68
CA SER A 174 -0.41 13.30 -0.30
C SER A 174 -0.37 12.43 -1.56
N PRO A 175 -1.52 11.88 -2.03
CA PRO A 175 -1.62 11.15 -3.30
C PRO A 175 -1.04 11.90 -4.50
N ILE A 176 -1.20 13.24 -4.55
CA ILE A 176 -0.71 14.07 -5.66
C ILE A 176 0.82 14.16 -5.61
N THR A 177 1.38 14.43 -4.43
CA THR A 177 2.83 14.49 -4.20
C THR A 177 3.48 13.14 -4.48
N ALA A 178 2.82 12.03 -4.13
CA ALA A 178 3.31 10.68 -4.42
C ALA A 178 3.39 10.39 -5.93
N CYS A 179 2.39 10.78 -6.73
CA CYS A 179 2.47 10.69 -8.19
C CYS A 179 3.62 11.54 -8.77
N LEU A 180 3.79 12.79 -8.30
CA LEU A 180 4.84 13.69 -8.78
C LEU A 180 6.25 13.20 -8.41
N PHE A 181 6.41 12.61 -7.22
CA PHE A 181 7.66 11.97 -6.80
C PHE A 181 7.97 10.75 -7.68
N TYR A 182 7.00 9.85 -7.88
CA TYR A 182 7.12 8.71 -8.79
C TYR A 182 7.50 9.13 -10.23
N GLN A 183 6.86 10.16 -10.79
CA GLN A 183 7.19 10.69 -12.13
C GLN A 183 8.61 11.27 -12.17
N SER A 184 9.07 11.90 -11.09
CA SER A 184 10.43 12.42 -10.96
C SER A 184 11.47 11.29 -10.84
N CYS A 185 11.20 10.26 -10.03
CA CYS A 185 12.05 9.07 -9.94
C CYS A 185 12.11 8.30 -11.27
N LEU A 186 10.99 8.21 -12.01
CA LEU A 186 10.95 7.64 -13.35
C LEU A 186 11.87 8.40 -14.32
N THR A 187 11.79 9.74 -14.37
CA THR A 187 12.67 10.55 -15.24
C THR A 187 14.14 10.39 -14.86
N LEU A 188 14.45 10.40 -13.56
CA LEU A 188 15.79 10.19 -13.04
C LEU A 188 16.34 8.82 -13.47
N TYR A 189 15.59 7.75 -13.23
CA TYR A 189 15.94 6.39 -13.66
C TYR A 189 16.11 6.27 -15.18
N GLN A 190 15.23 6.88 -15.98
CA GLN A 190 15.31 6.87 -17.45
C GLN A 190 16.57 7.59 -17.99
N LYS A 191 17.13 8.55 -17.25
CA LYS A 191 18.21 9.43 -17.73
C LYS A 191 19.59 9.20 -17.11
N LEU A 192 19.70 8.32 -16.12
CA LEU A 192 20.97 7.90 -15.55
C LEU A 192 21.52 6.63 -16.23
N PRO A 193 22.85 6.45 -16.27
CA PRO A 193 23.48 5.35 -17.01
C PRO A 193 23.17 3.98 -16.39
N LYS A 194 22.47 3.13 -17.14
CA LYS A 194 22.14 1.75 -16.76
C LYS A 194 23.41 0.90 -16.55
N THR A 195 23.31 -0.16 -15.75
CA THR A 195 24.44 -1.06 -15.42
C THR A 195 25.63 -0.35 -14.75
N THR A 196 25.34 0.69 -13.97
CA THR A 196 26.28 1.40 -13.11
C THR A 196 25.66 1.54 -11.72
N ILE A 197 26.48 1.71 -10.68
CA ILE A 197 26.00 1.90 -9.29
C ILE A 197 24.98 3.05 -9.22
N LEU A 198 25.23 4.15 -9.93
CA LEU A 198 24.31 5.30 -10.04
C LEU A 198 22.97 4.93 -10.70
N GLY A 199 23.01 4.11 -11.75
CA GLY A 199 21.82 3.55 -12.38
C GLY A 199 21.04 2.62 -11.44
N ASP A 200 21.74 1.77 -10.69
CA ASP A 200 21.15 0.78 -9.78
C ASP A 200 20.53 1.46 -8.54
N CYS A 201 21.18 2.45 -7.94
CA CYS A 201 20.57 3.28 -6.89
C CYS A 201 19.33 4.04 -7.39
N SER A 202 19.34 4.53 -8.65
CA SER A 202 18.16 5.18 -9.24
C SER A 202 17.01 4.21 -9.51
N LEU A 203 17.33 2.95 -9.82
CA LEU A 203 16.37 1.86 -10.00
C LEU A 203 15.69 1.48 -8.68
N ASP A 204 16.44 1.43 -7.58
CA ASP A 204 15.91 1.12 -6.25
C ASP A 204 15.09 2.26 -5.67
N LEU A 205 15.53 3.52 -5.81
CA LEU A 205 14.69 4.68 -5.48
C LEU A 205 13.40 4.68 -6.32
N PHE A 206 13.47 4.30 -7.60
CA PHE A 206 12.29 4.20 -8.46
C PHE A 206 11.32 3.08 -8.02
N ARG A 207 11.82 1.89 -7.63
CA ARG A 207 11.01 0.83 -7.00
C ARG A 207 10.27 1.34 -5.76
N GLU A 208 11.02 1.96 -4.86
CA GLU A 208 10.47 2.51 -3.61
C GLU A 208 9.45 3.64 -3.88
N SER A 209 9.64 4.45 -4.94
CA SER A 209 8.67 5.46 -5.36
C SER A 209 7.33 4.85 -5.81
N ILE A 210 7.36 3.71 -6.53
CA ILE A 210 6.15 2.96 -6.92
C ILE A 210 5.47 2.40 -5.67
N ILE A 211 6.22 1.79 -4.74
CA ILE A 211 5.66 1.22 -3.50
C ILE A 211 5.01 2.29 -2.63
N THR A 212 5.67 3.44 -2.45
CA THR A 212 5.15 4.61 -1.72
C THR A 212 3.86 5.14 -2.36
N ALA A 213 3.84 5.33 -3.69
CA ALA A 213 2.65 5.77 -4.40
C ALA A 213 1.50 4.73 -4.34
N CYS A 214 1.80 3.45 -4.51
CA CYS A 214 0.82 2.37 -4.38
C CYS A 214 0.21 2.31 -2.98
N THR A 215 0.99 2.53 -1.93
CA THR A 215 0.51 2.51 -0.55
C THR A 215 -0.36 3.73 -0.24
N ILE A 216 0.10 4.94 -0.56
CA ILE A 216 -0.64 6.18 -0.24
C ILE A 216 -1.98 6.24 -1.02
N ILE A 217 -1.93 6.00 -2.34
CA ILE A 217 -3.11 6.08 -3.21
C ILE A 217 -4.00 4.84 -3.01
N GLY A 218 -3.40 3.67 -2.89
CA GLY A 218 -4.11 2.41 -2.69
C GLY A 218 -4.85 2.35 -1.36
N ASN A 219 -4.29 2.93 -0.28
CA ASN A 219 -4.99 3.04 1.00
C ASN A 219 -6.23 3.94 0.90
N GLU A 220 -6.17 5.13 0.27
CA GLU A 220 -7.36 5.97 0.03
C GLU A 220 -8.47 5.16 -0.67
N ILE A 221 -8.09 4.35 -1.66
CA ILE A 221 -9.03 3.55 -2.45
C ILE A 221 -9.57 2.35 -1.67
N VAL A 222 -8.74 1.58 -0.97
CA VAL A 222 -9.20 0.44 -0.15
C VAL A 222 -10.13 0.90 0.97
N ASP A 223 -9.85 2.03 1.60
CA ASP A 223 -10.68 2.63 2.63
C ASP A 223 -12.08 3.02 2.07
N LEU A 224 -12.15 3.47 0.81
CA LEU A 224 -13.40 3.67 0.08
C LEU A 224 -14.11 2.35 -0.25
N TYR A 225 -13.41 1.31 -0.72
CA TYR A 225 -14.00 -0.02 -0.97
C TYR A 225 -14.60 -0.64 0.31
N ILE A 226 -13.87 -0.60 1.44
CA ILE A 226 -14.34 -1.11 2.73
C ILE A 226 -15.59 -0.37 3.21
N LYS A 227 -15.65 0.95 3.00
CA LYS A 227 -16.84 1.75 3.32
C LYS A 227 -18.00 1.45 2.37
N ALA A 228 -17.76 1.21 1.08
CA ALA A 228 -18.79 0.87 0.11
C ALA A 228 -19.46 -0.49 0.41
N ILE A 229 -18.68 -1.54 0.71
CA ILE A 229 -19.23 -2.88 0.98
C ILE A 229 -20.05 -2.99 2.28
N GLN A 230 -20.03 -1.94 3.13
CA GLN A 230 -20.86 -1.82 4.33
C GLN A 230 -22.25 -1.22 4.06
N PHE A 231 -22.47 -0.56 2.91
CA PHE A 231 -23.75 0.07 2.56
C PHE A 231 -24.53 -0.74 1.50
N PRO A 232 -25.87 -0.59 1.42
CA PRO A 232 -26.65 -1.06 0.27
C PRO A 232 -26.27 -0.30 -1.00
N VAL A 233 -26.29 -0.99 -2.14
CA VAL A 233 -25.97 -0.43 -3.48
C VAL A 233 -26.86 0.77 -3.82
N GLU A 234 -28.14 0.69 -3.48
CA GLU A 234 -29.16 1.70 -3.77
C GLU A 234 -29.04 2.96 -2.88
N SER A 235 -28.06 3.00 -1.98
CA SER A 235 -27.90 4.11 -1.03
C SER A 235 -27.12 5.28 -1.61
N GLU A 236 -27.53 6.50 -1.25
CA GLU A 236 -26.81 7.73 -1.60
C GLU A 236 -25.36 7.72 -1.09
N ARG A 237 -25.08 7.00 0.01
CA ARG A 237 -23.72 6.82 0.55
C ARG A 237 -22.84 5.96 -0.36
N PHE A 238 -23.38 4.85 -0.87
CA PHE A 238 -22.68 3.99 -1.83
C PHE A 238 -22.35 4.76 -3.11
N SER A 239 -23.34 5.41 -3.73
CA SER A 239 -23.12 6.18 -4.96
C SER A 239 -22.15 7.37 -4.76
N LYS A 240 -22.13 8.02 -3.59
CA LYS A 240 -21.11 9.05 -3.26
C LYS A 240 -19.69 8.48 -3.21
N ILE A 241 -19.51 7.24 -2.75
CA ILE A 241 -18.20 6.56 -2.70
C ILE A 241 -17.79 6.11 -4.11
N GLU A 242 -18.70 5.50 -4.87
CA GLU A 242 -18.51 5.10 -6.26
C GLU A 242 -18.08 6.27 -7.15
N ASN A 243 -18.75 7.42 -7.04
CA ASN A 243 -18.35 8.64 -7.75
C ASN A 243 -16.95 9.12 -7.36
N LYS A 244 -16.53 9.00 -6.09
CA LYS A 244 -15.14 9.29 -5.68
C LYS A 244 -14.14 8.34 -6.35
N LEU A 245 -14.42 7.03 -6.38
CA LEU A 245 -13.57 6.04 -7.05
C LEU A 245 -13.43 6.34 -8.56
N ILE A 246 -14.51 6.76 -9.21
CA ILE A 246 -14.51 7.20 -10.61
C ILE A 246 -13.66 8.46 -10.80
N GLU A 247 -13.78 9.47 -9.93
CA GLU A 247 -12.93 10.68 -10.01
C GLU A 247 -11.46 10.41 -9.71
N ILE A 248 -11.12 9.49 -8.79
CA ILE A 248 -9.75 9.05 -8.57
C ILE A 248 -9.20 8.36 -9.82
N ARG A 249 -9.95 7.43 -10.43
CA ARG A 249 -9.55 6.76 -11.68
C ARG A 249 -9.29 7.74 -12.82
N LYS A 250 -10.07 8.82 -12.92
CA LYS A 250 -9.91 9.89 -13.93
C LYS A 250 -8.66 10.76 -13.74
N ARG A 251 -7.93 10.67 -12.61
CA ARG A 251 -6.68 11.43 -12.40
C ARG A 251 -5.56 10.90 -13.28
N PHE A 252 -5.45 9.58 -13.40
CA PHE A 252 -4.46 8.88 -14.22
C PHE A 252 -4.87 8.95 -15.70
N LYS A 253 -4.02 9.56 -16.52
CA LYS A 253 -4.30 9.88 -17.94
C LYS A 253 -3.11 9.66 -18.86
N THR A 254 -1.87 9.84 -18.37
CA THR A 254 -0.67 9.66 -19.20
C THR A 254 -0.16 8.21 -19.11
N PRO A 255 0.70 7.74 -20.03
CA PRO A 255 1.16 6.35 -20.02
C PRO A 255 1.85 5.94 -18.71
N SER A 256 2.68 6.82 -18.12
CA SER A 256 3.29 6.62 -16.80
C SER A 256 2.24 6.44 -15.69
N GLU A 257 1.20 7.27 -15.70
CA GLU A 257 0.12 7.25 -14.71
C GLU A 257 -0.77 6.02 -14.84
N GLU A 258 -1.10 5.60 -16.07
CA GLU A 258 -1.86 4.38 -16.35
C GLU A 258 -1.10 3.11 -15.90
N LYS A 259 0.23 3.08 -16.11
CA LYS A 259 1.07 1.98 -15.64
C LYS A 259 1.20 1.98 -14.11
N LEU A 260 1.39 3.14 -13.47
CA LEU A 260 1.29 3.27 -12.00
C LEU A 260 -0.08 2.79 -11.49
N PHE A 261 -1.17 3.16 -12.16
CA PHE A 261 -2.52 2.75 -11.75
C PHE A 261 -2.72 1.22 -11.84
N SER A 262 -2.02 0.53 -12.74
CA SER A 262 -2.02 -0.94 -12.75
C SER A 262 -1.37 -1.52 -11.50
N CYS A 263 -0.28 -0.94 -11.00
CA CYS A 263 0.36 -1.34 -9.73
C CYS A 263 -0.51 -0.96 -8.52
N VAL A 264 -1.14 0.22 -8.53
CA VAL A 264 -2.11 0.65 -7.51
C VAL A 264 -3.31 -0.33 -7.45
N ARG A 265 -3.83 -0.79 -8.60
CA ARG A 265 -4.88 -1.82 -8.66
C ARG A 265 -4.44 -3.13 -8.02
N GLU A 266 -3.21 -3.58 -8.29
CA GLU A 266 -2.68 -4.81 -7.70
C GLU A 266 -2.47 -4.69 -6.18
N TYR A 267 -2.04 -3.50 -5.71
CA TYR A 267 -2.03 -3.18 -4.28
C TYR A 267 -3.44 -3.27 -3.68
N ILE A 268 -4.45 -2.67 -4.30
CA ILE A 268 -5.85 -2.70 -3.81
C ILE A 268 -6.36 -4.13 -3.74
N ASP A 269 -6.14 -4.93 -4.80
CA ASP A 269 -6.60 -6.33 -4.89
C ASP A 269 -5.99 -7.19 -3.76
N CYS A 270 -4.68 -7.06 -3.54
CA CYS A 270 -3.99 -7.80 -2.48
C CYS A 270 -4.33 -7.25 -1.08
N HIS A 271 -4.38 -5.93 -0.88
CA HIS A 271 -4.61 -5.32 0.43
C HIS A 271 -6.06 -5.53 0.90
N LEU A 272 -7.07 -5.28 0.05
CA LEU A 272 -8.48 -5.53 0.38
C LEU A 272 -8.74 -7.01 0.69
N SER A 273 -8.11 -7.91 -0.08
CA SER A 273 -8.12 -9.35 0.19
C SER A 273 -7.55 -9.67 1.57
N ASN A 274 -6.33 -9.19 1.87
CA ASN A 274 -5.70 -9.38 3.17
C ASN A 274 -6.54 -8.79 4.32
N THR A 275 -7.16 -7.61 4.13
CA THR A 275 -8.06 -7.01 5.12
C THR A 275 -9.27 -7.90 5.41
N VAL A 276 -9.88 -8.50 4.39
CA VAL A 276 -11.04 -9.38 4.57
C VAL A 276 -10.67 -10.70 5.27
N ILE A 277 -9.46 -11.22 5.02
CA ILE A 277 -8.90 -12.38 5.73
C ILE A 277 -8.64 -12.02 7.20
N ILE A 278 -7.88 -10.95 7.46
CA ILE A 278 -7.41 -10.57 8.81
C ILE A 278 -8.56 -10.10 9.70
N ASN A 279 -9.52 -9.35 9.15
CA ASN A 279 -10.68 -8.83 9.90
C ASN A 279 -11.91 -9.76 9.82
N HIS A 280 -11.75 -11.00 9.34
CA HIS A 280 -12.80 -12.03 9.36
C HIS A 280 -14.14 -11.58 8.70
N LEU A 281 -14.06 -10.79 7.62
CA LEU A 281 -15.23 -10.08 7.09
C LEU A 281 -16.09 -10.93 6.12
N CYS A 282 -15.60 -12.09 5.68
CA CYS A 282 -16.21 -12.96 4.67
C CYS A 282 -16.27 -14.42 5.15
N GLU A 283 -16.66 -14.65 6.41
CA GLU A 283 -16.66 -16.00 7.01
C GLU A 283 -17.92 -16.83 6.71
N ASN A 284 -18.92 -16.30 6.00
CA ASN A 284 -20.16 -17.06 5.73
C ASN A 284 -20.79 -16.69 4.39
N LEU A 285 -21.72 -17.51 3.90
CA LEU A 285 -22.26 -17.39 2.55
C LEU A 285 -23.08 -16.11 2.38
N PHE A 286 -23.74 -15.63 3.43
CA PHE A 286 -24.50 -14.37 3.40
C PHE A 286 -23.59 -13.15 3.27
N SER A 287 -22.52 -13.07 4.07
CA SER A 287 -21.51 -11.99 3.97
C SER A 287 -20.80 -12.05 2.61
N ALA A 288 -20.36 -13.23 2.18
CA ALA A 288 -19.74 -13.44 0.87
C ALA A 288 -20.67 -13.05 -0.29
N SER A 289 -21.96 -13.42 -0.24
CA SER A 289 -22.94 -13.07 -1.27
C SER A 289 -23.15 -11.56 -1.36
N ARG A 290 -23.28 -10.88 -0.21
CA ARG A 290 -23.42 -9.42 -0.16
C ARG A 290 -22.17 -8.71 -0.68
N MET A 291 -20.98 -9.19 -0.32
CA MET A 291 -19.73 -8.66 -0.87
C MET A 291 -19.64 -8.85 -2.38
N ASN A 292 -19.98 -10.04 -2.88
CA ASN A 292 -19.96 -10.33 -4.32
C ASN A 292 -20.84 -9.35 -5.12
N THR A 293 -22.07 -9.10 -4.65
CA THR A 293 -22.99 -8.11 -5.25
C THR A 293 -22.41 -6.69 -5.19
N ASN A 294 -21.99 -6.24 -4.00
CA ASN A 294 -21.49 -4.87 -3.81
C ASN A 294 -20.21 -4.60 -4.63
N ILE A 295 -19.31 -5.58 -4.75
CA ILE A 295 -18.09 -5.47 -5.57
C ILE A 295 -18.42 -5.52 -7.07
N SER A 296 -19.31 -6.41 -7.50
CA SER A 296 -19.72 -6.51 -8.91
C SER A 296 -20.24 -5.18 -9.45
N GLU A 297 -20.99 -4.43 -8.64
CA GLU A 297 -21.47 -3.09 -9.01
C GLU A 297 -20.33 -2.06 -9.10
N ILE A 298 -19.43 -2.02 -8.10
CA ILE A 298 -18.28 -1.10 -8.10
C ILE A 298 -17.38 -1.36 -9.30
N GLU A 299 -17.10 -2.63 -9.65
CA GLU A 299 -16.36 -2.97 -10.87
C GLU A 299 -17.12 -2.58 -12.15
N ALA A 300 -18.44 -2.79 -12.17
CA ALA A 300 -19.28 -2.44 -13.31
C ALA A 300 -19.24 -0.94 -13.62
N HIS A 301 -19.14 -0.06 -12.63
CA HIS A 301 -19.05 1.39 -12.84
C HIS A 301 -17.62 1.93 -12.92
N THR A 302 -16.72 1.54 -12.00
CA THR A 302 -15.34 2.06 -11.96
C THR A 302 -14.41 1.46 -13.04
N LYS A 303 -14.77 0.29 -13.59
CA LYS A 303 -13.93 -0.54 -14.49
C LYS A 303 -12.61 -1.02 -13.87
N ILE A 304 -12.45 -0.87 -12.56
CA ILE A 304 -11.42 -1.54 -11.77
C ILE A 304 -11.82 -3.03 -11.68
N LYS A 305 -10.84 -3.93 -11.64
CA LYS A 305 -11.05 -5.36 -11.37
C LYS A 305 -10.12 -5.85 -10.27
N LEU A 306 -10.66 -6.59 -9.32
CA LEU A 306 -9.96 -7.14 -8.16
C LEU A 306 -10.07 -8.67 -8.22
N LEU A 307 -9.17 -9.29 -8.98
CA LEU A 307 -9.25 -10.70 -9.36
C LEU A 307 -9.00 -11.62 -8.16
N LYS A 308 -7.93 -11.36 -7.40
CA LYS A 308 -7.62 -12.15 -6.20
C LYS A 308 -8.76 -12.00 -5.18
N PHE A 309 -9.32 -10.81 -5.04
CA PHE A 309 -10.44 -10.57 -4.13
C PHE A 309 -11.74 -11.29 -4.54
N GLN A 310 -12.08 -11.29 -5.83
CA GLN A 310 -13.18 -12.09 -6.36
C GLN A 310 -12.98 -13.59 -6.11
N GLU A 311 -11.76 -14.09 -6.31
CA GLU A 311 -11.41 -15.50 -6.05
C GLU A 311 -11.53 -15.86 -4.56
N LEU A 312 -11.19 -14.96 -3.63
CA LEU A 312 -11.44 -15.18 -2.19
C LEU A 312 -12.93 -15.30 -1.86
N ILE A 313 -13.78 -14.47 -2.47
CA ILE A 313 -15.23 -14.53 -2.28
C ILE A 313 -15.80 -15.82 -2.89
N LEU A 314 -15.30 -16.22 -4.07
CA LEU A 314 -15.69 -17.47 -4.73
C LEU A 314 -15.30 -18.71 -3.92
N LEU A 315 -14.17 -18.71 -3.20
CA LEU A 315 -13.81 -19.81 -2.28
C LEU A 315 -14.89 -20.08 -1.23
N VAL A 316 -15.51 -19.03 -0.68
CA VAL A 316 -16.56 -19.15 0.34
C VAL A 316 -17.88 -19.59 -0.30
N LEU A 317 -18.26 -18.97 -1.42
CA LEU A 317 -19.50 -19.29 -2.14
C LEU A 317 -19.51 -20.70 -2.76
N ALA A 318 -18.37 -21.15 -3.30
CA ALA A 318 -18.21 -22.45 -3.95
C ALA A 318 -17.71 -23.55 -2.99
N ASN A 319 -17.62 -23.28 -1.67
CA ASN A 319 -16.98 -24.19 -0.70
C ASN A 319 -17.45 -25.64 -0.81
N ASN A 320 -18.76 -25.88 -0.94
CA ASN A 320 -19.32 -27.23 -1.06
C ASN A 320 -18.86 -27.98 -2.33
N ALA A 321 -18.68 -27.29 -3.46
CA ALA A 321 -18.18 -27.90 -4.70
C ALA A 321 -16.68 -28.23 -4.59
N ILE A 322 -15.90 -27.26 -4.07
CA ILE A 322 -14.46 -27.40 -3.82
C ILE A 322 -14.18 -28.54 -2.82
N LEU A 323 -15.00 -28.69 -1.79
CA LEU A 323 -14.83 -29.72 -0.77
C LEU A 323 -15.34 -31.10 -1.22
N ALA A 324 -16.30 -31.14 -2.16
CA ALA A 324 -16.77 -32.37 -2.80
C ALA A 324 -15.75 -32.95 -3.81
N ASP A 325 -15.04 -32.11 -4.56
CA ASP A 325 -13.81 -32.51 -5.26
C ASP A 325 -12.74 -31.41 -5.22
N PRO A 326 -11.73 -31.50 -4.32
CA PRO A 326 -10.68 -30.50 -4.20
C PRO A 326 -10.03 -30.07 -5.51
N LYS A 327 -9.97 -30.94 -6.52
CA LYS A 327 -9.34 -30.62 -7.81
C LYS A 327 -9.96 -29.42 -8.53
N VAL A 328 -11.28 -29.17 -8.39
CA VAL A 328 -11.95 -28.05 -9.07
C VAL A 328 -11.64 -26.69 -8.47
N TYR A 329 -10.95 -26.62 -7.33
CA TYR A 329 -10.49 -25.37 -6.71
C TYR A 329 -9.74 -24.45 -7.69
N ARG A 330 -8.89 -25.00 -8.56
CA ARG A 330 -8.15 -24.21 -9.56
C ARG A 330 -9.02 -23.65 -10.68
N ASP A 331 -10.27 -24.11 -10.82
CA ASP A 331 -11.26 -23.52 -11.73
C ASP A 331 -11.99 -22.31 -11.10
N PHE A 332 -11.97 -22.18 -9.76
CA PHE A 332 -12.60 -21.09 -9.00
C PHE A 332 -11.62 -20.03 -8.49
N ALA A 333 -10.40 -20.43 -8.14
CA ALA A 333 -9.38 -19.58 -7.51
C ALA A 333 -7.95 -19.94 -7.97
N PRO A 334 -7.61 -19.75 -9.26
CA PRO A 334 -6.29 -20.04 -9.82
C PRO A 334 -5.14 -19.16 -9.27
N HIS A 335 -5.38 -17.92 -8.86
CA HIS A 335 -4.34 -16.96 -8.42
C HIS A 335 -4.13 -16.93 -6.90
N ILE A 336 -4.96 -17.67 -6.14
CA ILE A 336 -4.82 -17.82 -4.68
C ILE A 336 -3.89 -18.99 -4.40
N GLU A 337 -3.08 -18.96 -3.35
CA GLU A 337 -2.29 -20.14 -2.98
C GLU A 337 -3.12 -21.17 -2.17
N PRO A 338 -2.94 -22.50 -2.36
CA PRO A 338 -3.75 -23.51 -1.69
C PRO A 338 -3.67 -23.39 -0.17
N ASN A 339 -2.51 -22.95 0.33
CA ASN A 339 -2.25 -22.64 1.74
C ASN A 339 -3.21 -21.58 2.31
N LEU A 340 -3.49 -20.53 1.54
CA LEU A 340 -4.42 -19.47 1.92
C LEU A 340 -5.88 -19.92 1.74
N ALA A 341 -6.18 -20.64 0.66
CA ALA A 341 -7.51 -21.22 0.44
C ALA A 341 -7.92 -22.19 1.56
N TYR A 342 -6.97 -23.00 2.07
CA TYR A 342 -7.18 -23.86 3.22
C TYR A 342 -7.56 -23.10 4.49
N LEU A 343 -6.90 -21.97 4.80
CA LEU A 343 -7.25 -21.14 5.95
C LEU A 343 -8.67 -20.58 5.84
N ILE A 344 -9.05 -20.09 4.66
CA ILE A 344 -10.39 -19.55 4.41
C ILE A 344 -11.44 -20.64 4.58
N LEU A 345 -11.24 -21.83 3.98
CA LEU A 345 -12.15 -22.98 4.12
C LEU A 345 -12.28 -23.47 5.57
N CYS A 346 -11.23 -23.33 6.41
CA CYS A 346 -11.30 -23.64 7.85
C CYS A 346 -12.16 -22.64 8.64
N ASN A 347 -12.20 -21.38 8.21
CA ASN A 347 -12.87 -20.29 8.90
C ASN A 347 -14.34 -20.12 8.47
N ILE A 348 -14.87 -20.89 7.51
CA ILE A 348 -16.28 -20.77 7.13
C ILE A 348 -17.20 -21.19 8.28
N HIS A 349 -18.06 -20.27 8.69
CA HIS A 349 -19.02 -20.38 9.79
C HIS A 349 -20.45 -20.61 9.23
N PRO A 350 -21.31 -21.36 9.95
CA PRO A 350 -22.71 -21.55 9.56
C PRO A 350 -23.53 -20.26 9.57
N ASP A 351 -24.50 -20.17 8.67
CA ASP A 351 -25.49 -19.10 8.60
C ASP A 351 -26.86 -19.61 8.06
N ASP A 352 -27.80 -18.70 7.79
CA ASP A 352 -29.12 -19.06 7.25
C ASP A 352 -29.10 -19.68 5.84
N LEU A 353 -27.98 -19.58 5.11
CA LEU A 353 -27.80 -20.16 3.76
C LEU A 353 -27.04 -21.50 3.81
N GLN A 354 -26.13 -21.66 4.78
CA GLN A 354 -25.44 -22.91 5.08
C GLN A 354 -25.50 -23.19 6.61
N PRO A 355 -26.61 -23.77 7.11
CA PRO A 355 -26.82 -23.95 8.55
C PRO A 355 -25.99 -25.09 9.18
N GLU A 356 -25.37 -25.94 8.36
CA GLU A 356 -24.47 -27.01 8.82
C GLU A 356 -23.01 -26.57 8.75
N LYS A 357 -22.23 -26.83 9.81
CA LYS A 357 -20.78 -26.62 9.78
C LYS A 357 -20.13 -27.65 8.86
N ILE A 358 -19.18 -27.18 8.04
CA ILE A 358 -18.36 -28.01 7.15
C ILE A 358 -17.74 -29.19 7.91
N ASP A 359 -17.87 -30.40 7.37
CA ASP A 359 -17.19 -31.60 7.90
C ASP A 359 -15.68 -31.46 7.75
N TYR A 360 -14.97 -31.56 8.89
CA TYR A 360 -13.52 -31.49 8.96
C TYR A 360 -12.82 -32.50 8.01
N LYS A 361 -13.47 -33.63 7.70
CA LYS A 361 -12.92 -34.65 6.78
C LYS A 361 -12.82 -34.16 5.34
N LEU A 362 -13.69 -33.23 4.93
CA LEU A 362 -13.62 -32.63 3.60
C LEU A 362 -12.49 -31.60 3.53
N ILE A 363 -12.30 -30.82 4.60
CA ILE A 363 -11.17 -29.91 4.78
C ILE A 363 -9.85 -30.69 4.83
N GLU A 364 -9.79 -31.80 5.56
CA GLU A 364 -8.66 -32.74 5.60
C GLU A 364 -8.38 -33.36 4.21
N ARG A 365 -9.42 -33.70 3.43
CA ARG A 365 -9.26 -34.17 2.05
C ARG A 365 -8.68 -33.08 1.13
N PHE A 366 -9.10 -31.83 1.27
CA PHE A 366 -8.48 -30.70 0.56
C PHE A 366 -7.01 -30.55 0.96
N MET A 367 -6.72 -30.54 2.27
CA MET A 367 -5.38 -30.44 2.85
C MET A 367 -4.42 -31.48 2.27
N ASN A 368 -4.84 -32.75 2.26
CA ASN A 368 -4.07 -33.87 1.73
C ASN A 368 -3.94 -33.84 0.19
N THR A 369 -4.91 -33.29 -0.53
CA THR A 369 -4.85 -33.19 -2.00
C THR A 369 -3.80 -32.18 -2.46
N TYR A 370 -3.72 -31.03 -1.79
CA TYR A 370 -2.77 -29.95 -2.14
C TYR A 370 -1.47 -29.96 -1.33
N LYS A 371 -1.30 -30.87 -0.37
CA LYS A 371 -0.12 -30.98 0.50
C LYS A 371 0.19 -29.67 1.24
N ILE A 372 -0.85 -29.09 1.83
CA ILE A 372 -0.81 -27.81 2.54
C ILE A 372 0.32 -27.81 3.58
N ASN A 373 1.21 -26.82 3.49
CA ASN A 373 2.29 -26.66 4.46
C ASN A 373 1.83 -25.78 5.62
N LEU A 374 1.61 -26.37 6.79
CA LEU A 374 1.23 -25.63 8.01
C LEU A 374 2.44 -24.94 8.69
N ASN A 375 3.67 -25.25 8.26
CA ASN A 375 4.89 -24.61 8.76
C ASN A 375 5.26 -23.40 7.89
N VAL A 376 4.36 -22.40 7.83
CA VAL A 376 4.56 -21.13 7.11
C VAL A 376 4.19 -19.98 8.05
N LYS A 377 4.96 -18.88 8.04
CA LYS A 377 4.64 -17.69 8.83
C LYS A 377 3.37 -17.03 8.28
N HIS A 378 2.52 -16.46 9.14
CA HIS A 378 1.29 -15.80 8.69
C HIS A 378 1.54 -14.68 7.65
N GLU A 379 2.62 -13.91 7.80
CA GLU A 379 3.02 -12.86 6.85
C GLU A 379 3.44 -13.40 5.46
N ASP A 380 3.78 -14.69 5.36
CA ASP A 380 4.11 -15.37 4.10
C ASP A 380 2.90 -16.08 3.48
N MET A 381 1.74 -16.00 4.14
CA MET A 381 0.44 -16.46 3.62
C MET A 381 -0.45 -15.30 3.14
N LEU A 382 -0.06 -14.04 3.39
CA LEU A 382 -0.73 -12.85 2.88
C LEU A 382 -0.34 -12.59 1.42
N LEU A 383 -1.29 -12.05 0.64
CA LEU A 383 -1.08 -11.69 -0.76
C LEU A 383 -0.18 -10.45 -0.88
N LYS A 384 0.78 -10.51 -1.81
CA LYS A 384 1.80 -9.46 -2.04
C LYS A 384 1.70 -8.95 -3.48
N ILE A 385 2.20 -7.74 -3.73
CA ILE A 385 2.39 -7.28 -5.12
C ILE A 385 3.47 -8.18 -5.74
N GLU A 386 3.18 -8.71 -6.92
CA GLU A 386 4.08 -9.55 -7.70
C GLU A 386 4.68 -8.75 -8.86
N ASN A 387 3.90 -7.86 -9.49
CA ASN A 387 4.27 -7.20 -10.74
C ASN A 387 4.79 -5.76 -10.54
N ILE A 388 6.04 -5.64 -10.08
CA ILE A 388 6.90 -4.48 -10.39
C ILE A 388 7.97 -4.92 -11.39
N GLU A 389 7.54 -5.40 -12.56
CA GLU A 389 8.44 -5.70 -13.68
C GLU A 389 8.92 -4.40 -14.34
N ILE A 390 10.22 -4.12 -14.28
CA ILE A 390 10.78 -2.80 -14.66
C ILE A 390 11.22 -2.72 -16.14
N SER A 391 11.21 -3.86 -16.84
CA SER A 391 11.52 -3.99 -18.28
C SER A 391 10.68 -3.11 -19.22
N GLU A 392 9.50 -2.62 -18.79
CA GLU A 392 8.62 -1.79 -19.62
C GLU A 392 8.75 -0.27 -19.39
N TRP A 393 9.48 0.20 -18.37
CA TRP A 393 9.40 1.61 -17.94
C TRP A 393 10.49 2.50 -18.57
N ASP A 394 11.53 1.93 -19.17
CA ASP A 394 12.63 2.67 -19.82
C ASP A 394 12.21 3.57 -20.99
N SER A 395 11.01 3.38 -21.54
CA SER A 395 10.47 4.15 -22.67
C SER A 395 9.07 4.73 -22.43
N ILE A 396 8.55 4.62 -21.20
CA ILE A 396 7.19 5.07 -20.89
C ILE A 396 7.13 6.60 -20.75
N GLN A 397 6.13 7.20 -21.38
CA GLN A 397 5.98 8.66 -21.44
C GLN A 397 5.24 9.20 -20.22
N ILE A 398 5.71 10.35 -19.72
CA ILE A 398 5.11 11.10 -18.61
C ILE A 398 4.04 12.06 -19.13
#